data_AF-A0A8H7KC36-F1
#
_entry.id   AF-A0A8H7KC36-F1
#
_cell.length_a   1.000
_cell.length_b   1.000
_cell.length_c   1.000
_cell.angle_alpha   90.00
_cell.angle_beta   90.00
_cell.angle_gamma   90.00
#
_symmetry.space_group_name_H-M   'P 1'
#
loop_
_entity.id
_entity.type
_entity.pdbx_description
1 polymer ?
#
loop_
_entity_poly.entity_id
_entity_poly.type
_entity_poly.pdbx_seq_one_letter_code
_entity_poly.pdbx_strand_id
1 'polypeptide(L)'
;MSSSPEPPFLPLILAGGRATRMGCPKHLLSTPNGKHLYENQIEVIREAFPGITEIYISLAQDSQLDDLLQMACSENGCLLEGNPRVRLKVIFDEERNLTNESAGPASGILAAANLRPNTTWLVVACDFPFLQQTP
;
A
#
# COMPACT_ATOMS: atom_id res chain seq x y z
N MET A 1 -23.07 6.89 -21.26
CA MET A 1 -22.06 6.16 -20.47
C MET A 1 -21.65 7.08 -19.33
N SER A 2 -22.26 6.89 -18.16
CA SER A 2 -21.96 7.72 -16.99
C SER A 2 -20.73 7.12 -16.32
N SER A 3 -19.54 7.66 -16.62
CA SER A 3 -18.36 7.39 -15.80
C SER A 3 -18.64 7.93 -14.41
N SER A 4 -18.66 7.06 -13.40
CA SER A 4 -18.59 7.50 -12.00
C SER A 4 -17.43 8.49 -11.87
N PRO A 5 -17.59 9.62 -11.16
CA PRO A 5 -16.50 10.57 -10.99
C PRO A 5 -15.31 9.82 -10.38
N GLU A 6 -14.12 9.99 -10.96
CA GLU A 6 -12.90 9.43 -10.36
C GLU A 6 -12.80 9.94 -8.92
N PRO A 7 -12.40 9.08 -7.97
CA PRO A 7 -12.25 9.50 -6.59
C PRO A 7 -11.25 10.67 -6.54
N PRO A 8 -11.48 11.68 -5.68
CA PRO A 8 -10.65 12.88 -5.65
C PRO A 8 -9.18 12.61 -5.28
N PHE A 9 -8.89 11.39 -4.80
CA PHE A 9 -7.56 10.90 -4.49
C PHE A 9 -7.47 9.37 -4.61
N LEU A 10 -6.24 8.85 -4.64
CA LEU A 10 -5.95 7.41 -4.49
C LEU A 10 -5.10 7.16 -3.24
N PRO A 11 -5.44 6.16 -2.42
CA PRO A 11 -4.61 5.75 -1.29
C PRO A 11 -3.32 5.07 -1.72
N LEU A 12 -2.22 5.44 -1.07
CA LEU A 12 -0.91 4.84 -1.17
C LEU A 12 -0.42 4.45 0.23
N ILE A 13 -0.28 3.16 0.47
CA ILE A 13 0.34 2.61 1.68
C ILE A 13 1.85 2.51 1.43
N LEU A 14 2.65 3.22 2.20
CA LEU A 14 4.11 3.08 2.19
C LEU A 14 4.51 1.90 3.08
N ALA A 15 4.82 0.79 2.44
CA ALA A 15 5.29 -0.44 3.07
C ALA A 15 6.77 -0.75 2.76
N GLY A 16 7.44 0.17 2.06
CA GLY A 16 8.82 0.03 1.60
C GLY A 16 9.89 0.22 2.68
N GLY A 17 11.03 -0.45 2.42
CA GLY A 17 12.26 -0.40 3.19
C GLY A 17 12.76 -1.78 3.58
N ARG A 18 14.02 -2.10 3.25
CA ARG A 18 14.67 -3.34 3.66
C ARG A 18 14.68 -3.45 5.19
N ALA A 19 14.32 -4.61 5.73
CA ALA A 19 14.28 -4.89 7.15
C ALA A 19 15.69 -4.93 7.78
N THR A 20 16.33 -3.77 7.96
CA THR A 20 17.70 -3.70 8.47
C THR A 20 17.79 -3.83 9.99
N ARG A 21 16.70 -3.55 10.72
CA ARG A 21 16.68 -3.52 12.19
C ARG A 21 15.94 -4.67 12.86
N MET A 22 14.86 -5.18 12.27
CA MET A 22 13.91 -6.07 12.97
C MET A 22 13.95 -7.54 12.50
N GLY A 23 14.83 -7.89 11.56
CA GLY A 23 14.94 -9.27 11.03
C GLY A 23 13.77 -9.73 10.15
N CYS A 24 12.58 -9.14 10.32
CA CYS A 24 11.41 -9.29 9.46
C CYS A 24 10.95 -7.93 8.88
N PRO A 25 10.37 -7.91 7.67
CA PRO A 25 9.81 -6.69 7.08
C PRO A 25 8.64 -6.16 7.90
N LYS A 26 8.65 -4.85 8.16
CA LYS A 26 7.64 -4.20 9.01
C LYS A 26 6.22 -4.48 8.51
N HIS A 27 6.00 -4.44 7.21
CA HIS A 27 4.67 -4.64 6.64
C HIS A 27 4.09 -6.02 6.93
N LEU A 28 4.93 -7.05 7.09
CA LEU A 28 4.52 -8.42 7.43
C LEU A 28 4.49 -8.69 8.94
N LEU A 29 4.67 -7.67 9.79
CA LEU A 29 4.49 -7.86 11.22
C LEU A 29 3.02 -8.18 11.51
N SER A 30 2.80 -9.31 12.17
CA SER A 30 1.47 -9.70 12.63
C SER A 30 1.01 -8.82 13.78
N THR A 31 -0.22 -8.36 13.68
CA THR A 31 -0.94 -7.71 14.77
C THR A 31 -1.50 -8.76 15.73
N PRO A 32 -1.97 -8.38 16.94
CA PRO A 32 -2.59 -9.33 17.89
C PRO A 32 -3.76 -10.13 17.30
N ASN A 33 -4.39 -9.62 16.23
CA ASN A 33 -5.51 -10.25 15.54
C ASN A 33 -5.07 -11.16 14.37
N GLY A 34 -3.76 -11.39 14.19
CA GLY A 34 -3.21 -12.26 13.16
C GLY A 34 -3.05 -11.63 11.77
N LYS A 35 -3.58 -10.42 11.54
CA LYS A 35 -3.40 -9.66 10.29
C LYS A 35 -2.04 -8.97 10.23
N HIS A 36 -1.45 -8.86 9.05
CA HIS A 36 -0.25 -8.05 8.80
C HIS A 36 -0.55 -6.55 8.91
N LEU A 37 0.47 -5.73 9.20
CA LEU A 37 0.31 -4.28 9.36
C LEU A 37 -0.28 -3.60 8.12
N TYR A 38 0.12 -4.00 6.91
CA TYR A 38 -0.44 -3.42 5.69
C TYR A 38 -1.92 -3.77 5.50
N GLU A 39 -2.35 -4.97 5.91
CA GLU A 39 -3.75 -5.39 5.83
C GLU A 39 -4.63 -4.53 6.75
N ASN A 40 -4.14 -4.20 7.95
CA ASN A 40 -4.85 -3.27 8.82
C ASN A 40 -5.02 -1.89 8.19
N GLN A 41 -4.01 -1.36 7.49
CA GLN A 41 -4.16 -0.07 6.79
C GLN A 41 -5.20 -0.15 5.66
N ILE A 42 -5.28 -1.26 4.94
CA ILE A 42 -6.31 -1.49 3.92
C ILE A 42 -7.70 -1.37 4.54
N GLU A 43 -7.93 -2.02 5.68
CA GLU A 43 -9.23 -1.99 6.36
C GLU A 43 -9.59 -0.59 6.85
N VAL A 44 -8.65 0.13 7.46
CA VAL A 44 -8.87 1.52 7.90
C VAL A 44 -9.23 2.43 6.72
N ILE A 45 -8.58 2.27 5.57
CA ILE A 45 -8.88 3.02 4.35
C ILE A 45 -10.27 2.68 3.82
N ARG A 46 -10.66 1.40 3.85
CA ARG A 46 -11.99 0.94 3.41
C ARG A 46 -13.11 1.51 4.27
N GLU A 47 -12.91 1.51 5.59
CA GLU A 47 -13.84 2.09 6.56
C GLU A 47 -13.97 3.61 6.36
N ALA A 48 -12.85 4.31 6.30
CA ALA A 48 -12.81 5.77 6.16
C ALA A 48 -13.38 6.26 4.82
N PHE A 49 -13.26 5.47 3.75
CA PHE A 49 -13.62 5.88 2.39
C PHE A 49 -14.47 4.82 1.67
N PRO A 50 -15.80 4.77 1.92
CA PRO A 50 -16.70 3.78 1.32
C PRO A 50 -16.78 3.81 -0.21
N GLY A 51 -16.34 4.90 -0.85
CA GLY A 51 -16.32 5.04 -2.32
C GLY A 51 -15.01 4.58 -2.99
N ILE A 52 -14.03 4.09 -2.23
CA ILE A 52 -12.73 3.74 -2.79
C ILE A 52 -12.79 2.43 -3.58
N THR A 53 -12.14 2.42 -4.75
CA THR A 53 -12.13 1.27 -5.67
C THR A 53 -10.73 0.68 -5.88
N GLU A 54 -9.69 1.46 -5.64
CA GLU A 54 -8.28 1.04 -5.77
C GLU A 54 -7.49 1.50 -4.54
N ILE A 55 -6.57 0.65 -4.08
CA ILE A 55 -5.57 0.96 -3.06
C ILE A 55 -4.21 0.53 -3.61
N TYR A 56 -3.21 1.39 -3.46
CA TYR A 56 -1.85 1.10 -3.86
C TYR A 56 -0.99 0.84 -2.63
N ILE A 57 -0.04 -0.08 -2.75
CA ILE A 57 1.01 -0.31 -1.76
C ILE A 57 2.37 -0.16 -2.43
N SER A 58 3.21 0.71 -1.89
CA SER A 58 4.58 0.89 -2.34
C SER A 58 5.53 -0.03 -1.57
N LEU A 59 6.38 -0.75 -2.30
CA LEU A 59 7.36 -1.68 -1.76
C LEU A 59 8.72 -1.48 -2.44
N ALA A 60 9.80 -1.80 -1.72
CA ALA A 60 11.11 -1.90 -2.33
C ALA A 60 11.18 -3.13 -3.24
N GLN A 61 12.03 -3.08 -4.27
CA GLN A 61 12.24 -4.19 -5.22
C GLN A 61 12.63 -5.51 -4.54
N ASP A 62 13.32 -5.44 -3.39
CA ASP A 62 13.76 -6.58 -2.59
C ASP A 62 12.85 -6.88 -1.39
N SER A 63 11.67 -6.27 -1.30
CA SER A 63 10.70 -6.56 -0.24
C SER A 63 10.17 -7.99 -0.34
N GLN A 64 10.07 -8.67 0.80
CA GLN A 64 9.36 -9.94 0.89
C GLN A 64 7.86 -9.75 0.67
N LEU A 65 7.24 -10.67 -0.06
CA LEU A 65 5.82 -10.66 -0.39
C LEU A 65 5.16 -11.92 0.19
N ASP A 66 4.03 -11.74 0.88
CA ASP A 66 3.11 -12.84 1.16
C ASP A 66 2.24 -13.15 -0.07
N ASP A 67 1.39 -14.17 0.01
CA ASP A 67 0.56 -14.62 -1.11
C ASP A 67 -0.34 -13.49 -1.65
N LEU A 68 -0.87 -12.64 -0.76
CA LEU A 68 -1.73 -11.53 -1.16
C LEU A 68 -0.95 -10.48 -1.94
N LEU A 69 0.22 -10.06 -1.45
CA LEU A 69 1.06 -9.10 -2.16
C LEU A 69 1.60 -9.65 -3.48
N GLN A 70 1.88 -10.96 -3.56
CA GLN A 70 2.26 -11.61 -4.82
C GLN A 70 1.12 -11.54 -5.84
N MET A 71 -0.12 -11.84 -5.45
CA MET A 71 -1.29 -11.68 -6.33
C MET A 71 -1.49 -10.22 -6.77
N ALA A 72 -1.26 -9.27 -5.86
CA ALA A 72 -1.41 -7.84 -6.11
C ALA A 72 -0.35 -7.24 -7.05
N CYS A 73 0.74 -7.98 -7.33
CA CYS A 73 1.73 -7.62 -8.34
C CYS A 73 1.27 -7.91 -9.79
N SER A 74 0.17 -8.65 -9.98
CA SER A 74 -0.36 -8.90 -11.32
C SER A 74 -0.81 -7.61 -12.00
N GLU A 75 -0.85 -7.61 -13.34
CA GLU A 75 -1.28 -6.44 -14.15
C GLU A 75 -2.66 -5.90 -13.72
N ASN A 76 -3.55 -6.80 -13.32
CA ASN A 76 -4.90 -6.45 -12.85
C ASN A 76 -4.97 -6.17 -11.35
N GLY A 77 -3.89 -6.32 -10.59
CA GLY A 77 -3.89 -6.30 -9.13
C GLY A 77 -4.73 -7.44 -8.51
N CYS A 78 -4.82 -7.45 -7.18
CA CYS A 78 -5.64 -8.39 -6.44
C CYS A 78 -6.98 -7.75 -6.06
N LEU A 79 -8.08 -8.46 -6.28
CA LEU A 79 -9.41 -7.96 -5.93
C LEU A 79 -9.79 -8.44 -4.53
N LEU A 80 -9.92 -7.50 -3.61
CA LEU A 80 -10.26 -7.75 -2.22
C LEU A 80 -11.78 -7.63 -2.03
N GLU A 81 -12.38 -8.74 -1.59
CA GLU A 81 -13.80 -8.81 -1.25
C GLU A 81 -14.11 -8.08 0.07
N GLY A 82 -15.37 -7.69 0.24
CA GLY A 82 -15.92 -6.96 1.40
C GLY A 82 -16.53 -5.61 0.99
N ASN A 83 -16.74 -4.70 1.95
CA ASN A 83 -17.48 -3.46 1.72
C ASN A 83 -16.66 -2.22 2.14
N PRO A 84 -16.17 -1.40 1.19
CA PRO A 84 -16.27 -1.55 -0.26
C PRO A 84 -15.33 -2.63 -0.81
N ARG A 85 -15.64 -3.13 -2.00
CA ARG A 85 -14.76 -4.01 -2.77
C ARG A 85 -13.63 -3.18 -3.38
N VAL A 86 -12.38 -3.56 -3.14
CA VAL A 86 -11.21 -2.74 -3.54
C VAL A 86 -10.20 -3.56 -4.32
N ARG A 87 -9.52 -2.93 -5.27
CA ARG A 87 -8.41 -3.52 -6.02
C ARG A 87 -7.08 -3.08 -5.41
N LEU A 88 -6.34 -4.03 -4.85
CA LEU A 88 -4.99 -3.81 -4.33
C LEU A 88 -3.97 -3.92 -5.47
N LYS A 89 -3.10 -2.92 -5.59
CA LYS A 89 -2.00 -2.90 -6.58
C LYS A 89 -0.68 -2.61 -5.90
N VAL A 90 0.36 -3.36 -6.26
CA VAL A 90 1.73 -3.11 -5.79
C VAL A 90 2.43 -2.15 -6.76
N ILE A 91 3.11 -1.15 -6.21
CA ILE A 91 4.07 -0.29 -6.91
C ILE A 91 5.44 -0.58 -6.32
N PHE A 92 6.40 -0.93 -7.16
CA PHE A 92 7.79 -1.05 -6.72
C PHE A 92 8.52 0.28 -6.88
N ASP A 93 9.46 0.54 -5.97
CA ASP A 93 10.47 1.57 -6.16
C ASP A 93 11.17 1.40 -7.52
N GLU A 94 11.40 2.51 -8.24
CA GLU A 94 12.05 2.46 -9.57
C GLU A 94 13.50 2.00 -9.48
N GLU A 95 14.22 2.50 -8.48
CA GLU A 95 15.61 2.15 -8.24
C GLU A 95 15.72 0.95 -7.30
N ARG A 96 16.66 0.05 -7.62
CA ARG A 96 17.05 -1.01 -6.69
C ARG A 96 17.94 -0.43 -5.59
N ASN A 97 17.76 -0.88 -4.36
CA ASN A 97 18.69 -0.57 -3.28
C ASN A 97 20.07 -1.14 -3.63
N LEU A 98 21.02 -0.27 -4.02
CA LEU A 98 22.41 -0.66 -4.37
C LEU A 98 23.27 -0.89 -3.12
N THR A 99 22.85 -0.32 -1.99
CA THR A 99 23.47 -0.49 -0.67
C THR A 99 22.47 -1.12 0.29
N ASN A 100 22.91 -1.42 1.52
CA ASN A 100 22.01 -1.83 2.60
C ASN A 100 21.14 -0.66 3.13
N GLU A 101 21.23 0.52 2.55
CA GLU A 101 20.41 1.67 2.89
C GLU A 101 19.13 1.65 2.06
N SER A 102 18.01 1.95 2.70
CA SER A 102 16.75 2.13 2.00
C SER A 102 16.73 3.51 1.34
N ALA A 103 16.28 3.58 0.08
CA ALA A 103 16.00 4.84 -0.61
C ALA A 103 14.98 5.75 0.13
N GLY A 104 14.27 5.21 1.12
CA GLY A 104 13.39 5.93 2.00
C GLY A 104 11.98 6.16 1.43
N PRO A 105 11.07 6.75 2.23
CA PRO A 105 9.66 6.91 1.86
C PRO A 105 9.43 7.73 0.58
N ALA A 106 10.34 8.66 0.27
CA ALA A 106 10.26 9.50 -0.92
C ALA A 106 10.30 8.70 -2.23
N SER A 107 11.02 7.58 -2.27
CA SER A 107 11.07 6.69 -3.43
C SER A 107 9.68 6.14 -3.77
N GLY A 108 8.95 5.67 -2.76
CA GLY A 108 7.60 5.15 -2.95
C GLY A 108 6.60 6.21 -3.42
N ILE A 109 6.73 7.43 -2.91
CA ILE A 109 5.92 8.58 -3.36
C ILE A 109 6.26 8.94 -4.81
N LEU A 110 7.54 8.95 -5.17
CA LEU A 110 8.00 9.24 -6.53
C LEU A 110 7.50 8.19 -7.53
N ALA A 111 7.59 6.90 -7.19
CA ALA A 111 7.09 5.82 -8.03
C ALA A 111 5.57 5.95 -8.27
N ALA A 112 4.81 6.32 -7.24
CA ALA A 112 3.37 6.60 -7.38
C ALA A 112 3.09 7.83 -8.26
N ALA A 113 3.84 8.92 -8.06
CA ALA A 113 3.72 10.13 -8.88
C ALA A 113 4.05 9.88 -10.36
N ASN A 114 5.06 9.06 -10.65
CA ASN A 114 5.42 8.69 -12.02
C ASN A 114 4.37 7.77 -12.65
N LEU A 115 3.78 6.85 -11.88
CA LEU A 115 2.71 5.98 -12.35
C LEU A 115 1.43 6.76 -12.70
N ARG A 116 1.04 7.74 -11.87
CA ARG A 116 -0.11 8.62 -12.13
C ARG A 116 0.21 10.09 -11.79
N PRO A 117 0.73 10.86 -12.76
CA PRO A 117 1.17 12.25 -12.54
C PRO A 117 0.06 13.23 -12.15
N ASN A 118 -1.18 12.94 -12.53
CA ASN A 118 -2.33 13.83 -12.32
C ASN A 118 -3.22 13.39 -11.14
N THR A 119 -2.74 12.48 -10.30
CA THR A 119 -3.49 11.94 -9.16
C THR A 119 -3.08 12.62 -7.86
N THR A 120 -4.07 13.02 -7.05
CA THR A 120 -3.86 13.33 -5.64
C THR A 120 -3.66 12.03 -4.87
N TRP A 121 -2.53 11.87 -4.18
CA TRP A 121 -2.26 10.67 -3.39
C TRP A 121 -2.56 10.91 -1.90
N LEU A 122 -3.38 10.05 -1.30
CA LEU A 122 -3.48 9.94 0.15
C LEU A 122 -2.38 8.98 0.63
N VAL A 123 -1.31 9.53 1.19
CA VAL A 123 -0.13 8.74 1.61
C VAL A 123 -0.24 8.36 3.08
N VAL A 124 -0.12 7.06 3.37
CA VAL A 124 -0.18 6.51 4.74
C VAL A 124 0.98 5.55 4.95
N ALA A 125 1.68 5.63 6.08
CA ALA A 125 2.72 4.66 6.42
C ALA A 125 2.11 3.36 6.97
N CYS A 126 2.71 2.21 6.66
CA CYS A 126 2.21 0.92 7.15
C CYS A 126 2.35 0.73 8.67
N ASP A 127 3.27 1.45 9.33
CA ASP A 127 3.64 1.25 10.73
C ASP A 127 2.90 2.15 11.73
N PHE A 128 1.69 2.59 11.37
CA PHE A 128 0.73 3.21 12.30
C PHE A 128 -0.34 2.19 12.76
N PRO A 129 -0.03 1.28 13.70
CA PRO A 129 -0.92 0.16 14.07
C PRO A 129 -2.23 0.57 14.76
N PHE A 130 -2.33 1.81 15.23
CA PHE A 130 -3.51 2.34 15.92
C PHE A 130 -4.23 3.43 15.13
N LEU A 131 -3.84 3.65 13.87
CA LEU A 131 -4.59 4.53 12.97
C LEU A 131 -5.99 3.96 12.81
N GLN A 132 -6.99 4.81 12.97
CA GLN A 132 -8.40 4.43 12.90
C GLN A 132 -9.24 5.63 12.50
N GLN A 133 -10.42 5.38 11.93
CA GLN A 133 -11.40 6.43 11.72
C GLN A 133 -11.93 6.89 13.09
N THR A 134 -12.03 8.21 13.29
CA THR A 134 -12.70 8.74 14.47
C THR A 134 -14.21 8.46 14.39
N PRO A 135 -14.87 8.12 15.53
CA PRO A 135 -16.30 7.84 15.58
C PRO A 135 -17.18 9.03 15.20
#